data_AF-A0A2S9GMU5-F1
#
_entry.id   AF-A0A2S9GMU5-F1
#
_cell.length_a   1.000
_cell.length_b   1.000
_cell.length_c   1.000
_cell.angle_alpha   90.00
_cell.angle_beta   90.00
_cell.angle_gamma   90.00
#
_symmetry.space_group_name_H-M   'P 1'
#
loop_
_entity.id
_entity.type
_entity.pdbx_description
1 polymer ?
#
loop_
_entity_poly.entity_id
_entity_poly.type
_entity_poly.pdbx_seq_one_letter_code
_entity_poly.pdbx_strand_id
1 'polypeptide(L)' 'LAAQRDRVVELKHRLSGLDSDLTADLLSVVDQLVRRSVWIVGGDGWAYDIGAGGLDHVLATGRNVNVLVLDTEVYSNTGG' A
#
# COMPACT_ATOMS: atom_id res chain seq x y z
N LEU A 1 -0.66 12.97 4.17
CA LEU A 1 0.19 12.33 3.14
C LEU A 1 0.90 13.34 2.24
N ALA A 2 0.20 14.32 1.63
CA ALA A 2 0.83 15.34 0.77
C ALA A 2 2.02 16.06 1.46
N ALA A 3 1.80 16.65 2.63
CA ALA A 3 2.86 17.30 3.41
C ALA A 3 4.03 16.37 3.83
N GLN A 4 3.86 15.04 3.83
CA GLN A 4 4.96 14.11 4.08
C GLN A 4 5.77 13.86 2.81
N ARG A 5 5.12 13.80 1.65
CA ARG A 5 5.80 13.73 0.35
C ARG A 5 6.61 15.00 0.09
N ASP A 6 6.05 16.17 0.39
CA ASP A 6 6.76 17.44 0.23
C ASP A 6 8.03 17.50 1.11
N ARG A 7 7.94 17.02 2.36
CA ARG A 7 9.10 16.89 3.25
C ARG A 7 10.16 15.91 2.72
N VAL A 8 9.76 14.82 2.09
CA VAL A 8 10.70 13.86 1.48
C VAL A 8 11.38 14.45 0.25
N VAL A 9 10.67 15.24 -0.56
CA VAL A 9 11.26 15.99 -1.69
C VAL A 9 12.30 16.98 -1.18
N GLU A 10 11.95 17.77 -0.17
CA GLU A 10 12.89 18.71 0.48
C GLU A 10 14.10 18.00 1.07
N LEU A 11 13.90 16.84 1.71
CA LEU A 11 14.99 16.02 2.24
C LEU A 11 15.94 15.55 1.13
N LYS A 12 15.41 15.05 0.00
CA LYS A 12 16.24 14.66 -1.16
C LYS A 12 17.07 15.82 -1.69
N HIS A 13 16.50 17.02 -1.78
CA HIS A 13 17.21 18.22 -2.23
C HIS A 13 18.36 18.60 -1.28
N ARG A 14 18.17 18.46 0.03
CA ARG A 14 19.25 18.70 1.01
C ARG A 14 20.35 17.65 0.92
N LEU A 15 19.99 16.40 0.68
CA LEU A 15 20.94 15.29 0.57
C LEU A 15 21.79 15.36 -0.70
N SER A 16 21.29 15.92 -1.81
CA SER A 16 22.10 16.06 -3.04
C SER A 16 23.31 17.00 -2.91
N GLY A 17 23.36 17.83 -1.86
CA GLY A 17 24.51 18.69 -1.58
C GLY A 17 25.55 18.08 -0.63
N LEU A 18 25.36 16.83 -0.18
CA LEU A 18 26.19 16.17 0.82
C LEU A 18 26.81 14.88 0.28
N ASP A 19 28.10 14.87 0.00
CA ASP A 19 28.83 13.66 -0.40
C ASP A 19 29.32 12.89 0.83
N SER A 20 28.55 11.89 1.23
CA SER A 20 28.96 10.92 2.25
C SER A 20 28.28 9.57 2.02
N ASP A 21 28.89 8.48 2.47
CA ASP A 21 28.29 7.14 2.39
C ASP A 21 26.93 7.08 3.11
N LEU A 22 26.81 7.81 4.23
CA LEU A 22 25.55 7.94 4.97
C LEU A 22 24.44 8.61 4.14
N THR A 23 24.80 9.59 3.30
CA THR A 23 23.85 10.23 2.38
C THR A 23 23.31 9.22 1.37
N ALA A 24 24.20 8.39 0.80
CA ALA A 24 23.83 7.37 -0.17
C ALA A 24 22.90 6.31 0.45
N ASP A 25 23.22 5.86 1.67
CA ASP A 25 22.39 4.93 2.43
C ASP A 25 21.00 5.52 2.70
N LEU A 26 20.92 6.77 3.16
CA LEU A 26 19.64 7.41 3.43
C LEU A 26 18.81 7.63 2.16
N LEU A 27 19.45 8.03 1.05
CA LEU A 27 18.79 8.19 -0.25
C LEU A 27 18.17 6.87 -0.74
N SER A 28 18.79 5.72 -0.44
CA SER A 28 18.26 4.40 -0.83
C SER A 28 16.92 4.04 -0.15
N VAL A 29 16.64 4.59 1.03
CA VAL A 29 15.44 4.29 1.82
C VAL A 29 14.46 5.46 1.96
N VAL A 30 14.84 6.67 1.53
CA VAL A 30 14.08 7.90 1.79
C VAL A 30 12.62 7.86 1.33
N ASP A 31 12.32 7.16 0.23
CA ASP A 31 10.95 7.02 -0.28
C ASP A 31 10.08 6.10 0.59
N GLN A 32 10.69 5.26 1.42
CA GLN A 32 10.00 4.42 2.39
C GLN A 32 9.53 5.21 3.62
N LEU A 33 10.02 6.44 3.81
CA LEU A 33 9.58 7.33 4.88
C LEU A 33 8.14 7.81 4.69
N VAL A 34 7.59 7.72 3.48
CA VAL A 34 6.18 8.01 3.21
C VAL A 34 5.35 6.77 3.58
N ARG A 35 4.41 6.92 4.52
CA ARG A 35 3.50 5.84 4.89
C ARG A 35 2.76 5.34 3.66
N ARG A 36 2.86 4.04 3.37
CA ARG A 36 2.13 3.37 2.29
C ARG A 36 0.70 3.06 2.76
N SER A 37 -0.26 3.24 1.86
CA SER A 37 -1.62 2.72 2.05
C SER A 37 -1.73 1.42 1.28
N VAL A 38 -1.88 0.30 2.00
CA VAL A 38 -2.00 -1.03 1.40
C VAL A 38 -3.47 -1.28 1.13
N TRP A 39 -3.79 -1.68 -0.11
CA TRP A 39 -5.14 -1.98 -0.55
C TRP A 39 -5.20 -3.41 -1.08
N ILE A 40 -6.23 -4.14 -0.64
CA ILE A 40 -6.63 -5.42 -1.20
C ILE A 40 -7.96 -5.17 -1.91
N VAL A 41 -7.97 -5.36 -3.23
CA VAL A 41 -9.13 -5.07 -4.07
C VAL A 41 -9.53 -6.33 -4.81
N GLY A 42 -10.80 -6.70 -4.74
CA GLY A 42 -11.34 -7.89 -5.40
C GLY A 42 -12.86 -7.86 -5.51
N GLY A 43 -13.42 -8.79 -6.28
CA GLY A 43 -14.87 -8.96 -6.40
C GLY A 43 -15.48 -9.77 -5.25
N ASP A 44 -16.80 -9.83 -5.23
CA ASP A 44 -17.63 -10.65 -4.33
C ASP A 44 -17.21 -12.14 -4.35
N GLY A 45 -17.04 -12.76 -5.51
CA GLY A 45 -16.62 -14.17 -5.61
C GLY A 45 -15.24 -14.47 -4.98
N TRP A 46 -14.32 -13.51 -5.00
CA TRP A 46 -13.05 -13.63 -4.28
C TRP A 46 -13.25 -13.44 -2.77
N ALA A 47 -14.03 -12.43 -2.36
CA ALA A 47 -14.19 -12.09 -0.96
C ALA A 47 -15.02 -13.11 -0.17
N TYR A 48 -16.04 -13.71 -0.80
CA TYR A 48 -17.01 -14.58 -0.13
C TYR A 48 -16.78 -16.07 -0.38
N ASP A 49 -16.15 -16.47 -1.49
CA ASP A 49 -15.87 -17.88 -1.79
C ASP A 49 -14.39 -18.22 -1.59
N ILE A 50 -13.59 -18.15 -2.66
CA ILE A 50 -12.25 -18.75 -2.69
C ILE A 50 -11.22 -18.00 -1.83
N GLY A 51 -11.41 -16.71 -1.61
CA GLY A 51 -10.52 -15.84 -0.83
C GLY A 51 -10.98 -15.58 0.60
N ALA A 52 -12.18 -16.03 0.99
CA ALA A 52 -12.78 -15.73 2.29
C ALA A 52 -11.89 -16.12 3.48
N GLY A 53 -11.34 -17.34 3.47
CA GLY A 53 -10.47 -17.82 4.55
C GLY A 53 -9.17 -17.03 4.67
N GLY A 54 -8.61 -16.55 3.55
CA GLY A 54 -7.43 -15.69 3.56
C GLY A 54 -7.73 -14.27 4.01
N LEU A 55 -8.89 -13.74 3.60
CA LEU A 55 -9.35 -12.41 3.98
C LEU A 55 -9.64 -12.33 5.48
N ASP A 56 -10.35 -13.33 6.04
CA ASP A 56 -10.60 -13.45 7.47
C ASP A 56 -9.30 -13.45 8.28
N HIS A 57 -8.33 -14.28 7.87
CA HIS A 57 -7.03 -14.33 8.52
C HIS A 57 -6.31 -12.97 8.51
N VAL A 58 -6.31 -12.26 7.37
CA VAL A 58 -5.67 -10.94 7.26
C VAL A 58 -6.35 -9.93 8.18
N LEU A 59 -7.69 -9.92 8.24
CA LEU A 59 -8.44 -9.02 9.11
C LEU A 59 -8.20 -9.32 10.60
N ALA A 60 -8.12 -10.60 10.97
CA ALA A 60 -7.84 -11.04 12.34
C ALA A 60 -6.43 -10.64 12.81
N THR A 61 -5.47 -10.41 11.90
CA THR A 61 -4.11 -10.00 12.28
C THR A 61 -4.01 -8.57 12.83
N GLY A 62 -5.04 -7.74 12.66
CA GLY A 62 -5.01 -6.33 13.08
C GLY A 62 -4.02 -5.46 12.29
N ARG A 63 -3.49 -5.96 11.18
CA ARG A 63 -2.59 -5.18 10.30
C ARG A 63 -3.36 -4.03 9.65
N ASN A 64 -2.69 -2.88 9.51
CA ASN A 64 -3.28 -1.71 8.87
C ASN A 64 -3.32 -1.87 7.34
N VAL A 65 -4.38 -2.50 6.85
CA VAL A 65 -4.71 -2.67 5.44
C VAL A 65 -6.13 -2.16 5.18
N ASN A 66 -6.40 -1.74 3.95
CA ASN A 66 -7.74 -1.40 3.50
C ASN A 66 -8.22 -2.49 2.53
N VAL A 67 -9.46 -2.93 2.68
CA VAL A 67 -10.07 -3.91 1.79
C VAL A 67 -11.23 -3.24 1.07
N LEU A 68 -11.25 -3.34 -0.26
CA LEU A 68 -12.36 -2.90 -1.10
C LEU A 68 -12.89 -4.11 -1.87
N VAL A 69 -14.10 -4.53 -1.50
CA VAL A 69 -14.85 -5.54 -2.25
C VAL A 69 -15.77 -4.81 -3.21
N LEU A 70 -15.60 -5.07 -4.50
CA LEU A 70 -16.49 -4.58 -5.54
C LEU A 70 -17.60 -5.60 -5.72
N ASP A 71 -18.68 -5.42 -4.97
CA ASP A 71 -19.83 -6.31 -4.98
C ASP A 71 -20.72 -5.98 -6.19
N THR A 72 -20.76 -6.89 -7.16
CA THR A 72 -21.61 -6.75 -8.34
C THR A 72 -22.90 -7.56 -8.23
N GLU A 73 -23.14 -8.28 -7.13
CA GLU A 73 -24.27 -9.20 -6.89
C GLU A 73 -24.47 -10.31 -7.96
N VAL A 74 -23.59 -10.35 -8.96
CA VAL A 74 -23.49 -11.30 -10.07
C VAL A 74 -22.01 -11.41 -10.48
N TYR A 75 -21.56 -12.61 -10.85
CA TYR A 75 -20.24 -12.94 -11.38
C TYR A 75 -20.02 -12.28 -12.76
N SER A 76 -19.72 -10.98 -12.72
CA SER A 76 -19.58 -10.14 -13.92
C SER A 76 -18.47 -10.59 -14.88
N ASN A 77 -17.44 -11.28 -14.39
CA ASN A 77 -16.32 -11.71 -15.23
C ASN A 77 -16.58 -12.97 -16.07
N THR A 78 -17.63 -13.75 -15.76
CA THR A 78 -17.96 -15.00 -16.48
C THR A 78 -19.37 -15.05 -17.09
N GLY A 79 -20.11 -13.94 -17.05
CA GLY A 79 -21.37 -13.80 -17.81
C GLY A 79 -22.65 -13.58 -17.00
N GLY A 80 -22.54 -13.15 -15.74
CA GLY A 80 -23.69 -12.88 -14.86
C GLY A 80 -23.74 -13.89 -13.73
#